data_AF-A0A939BGP6-F1
#
_entry.id   AF-A0A939BGP6-F1
#
_cell.length_a   1.000
_cell.length_b   1.000
_cell.length_c   1.000
_cell.angle_alpha   90.00
_cell.angle_beta   90.00
_cell.angle_gamma   90.00
#
_symmetry.space_group_name_H-M   'P 1'
#
loop_
_entity.id
_entity.type
_entity.pdbx_description
1 polymer ?
#
loop_
_entity_poly.entity_id
_entity_poly.type
_entity_poly.pdbx_seq_one_letter_code
_entity_poly.pdbx_strand_id
1 'polypeptide(L)' 'YGREKVLIPPPQFLIFYNGKDKQPDRQELRLSDLYAVPAEETWLELRAVMLNVNAGHSPGLLEACQTLKEYSLYVDRVR' A
#
# COMPACT_ATOMS: atom_id res chain seq x y z
N TYR A 1 -8.74 -33.24 9.86
CA TYR A 1 -8.02 -32.39 8.91
C TYR A 1 -8.71 -32.48 7.56
N GLY A 2 -9.37 -31.40 7.13
CA GLY A 2 -10.08 -31.36 5.84
C GLY A 2 -9.08 -31.56 4.70
N ARG A 3 -9.39 -32.47 3.78
CA ARG A 3 -8.54 -32.82 2.63
C ARG A 3 -8.78 -31.91 1.41
N GLU A 4 -9.73 -30.99 1.49
CA GLU A 4 -10.04 -30.06 0.40
C GLU A 4 -9.17 -28.80 0.49
N LYS A 5 -8.53 -28.48 -0.64
CA LYS A 5 -7.73 -27.27 -0.81
C LYS A 5 -8.68 -26.09 -0.99
N VAL A 6 -8.72 -25.18 -0.02
CA VAL A 6 -9.40 -23.88 -0.18
C VAL A 6 -8.57 -23.02 -1.13
N LEU A 7 -9.14 -22.63 -2.26
CA LEU A 7 -8.52 -21.69 -3.17
C LEU A 7 -8.68 -20.28 -2.60
N ILE A 8 -7.59 -19.70 -2.11
CA ILE A 8 -7.55 -18.32 -1.64
C ILE A 8 -7.23 -17.44 -2.84
N PRO A 9 -7.95 -16.32 -3.05
CA PRO A 9 -7.60 -15.38 -4.10
C PRO A 9 -6.18 -14.84 -3.89
N PRO A 10 -5.48 -14.44 -4.97
CA PRO A 10 -4.14 -13.87 -4.86
C PRO A 10 -4.18 -12.66 -3.91
N PRO A 11 -3.36 -12.65 -2.85
CA PRO A 11 -3.37 -11.56 -1.88
C PRO A 11 -2.89 -10.27 -2.53
N GLN A 12 -3.56 -9.17 -2.24
CA GLN A 12 -3.14 -7.83 -2.62
C GLN A 12 -2.67 -7.09 -1.37
N PHE A 13 -1.43 -6.60 -1.40
CA PHE A 13 -0.87 -5.81 -0.31
C PHE A 13 -1.01 -4.33 -0.63
N LEU A 14 -1.59 -3.58 0.30
CA LEU A 14 -1.81 -2.14 0.20
C LEU A 14 -1.17 -1.46 1.42
N ILE A 15 -0.42 -0.39 1.19
CA ILE A 15 0.25 0.39 2.24
C ILE A 15 -0.29 1.81 2.17
N PHE A 16 -0.83 2.33 3.27
CA PHE A 16 -1.25 3.73 3.35
C PHE A 16 -0.09 4.57 3.89
N TYR A 17 0.38 5.52 3.09
CA TYR A 17 1.43 6.46 3.49
C TYR A 17 0.84 7.77 3.99
N ASN A 18 1.21 8.16 5.21
CA ASN A 18 0.78 9.39 5.90
C ASN A 18 1.99 10.21 6.40
N GLY A 19 3.10 10.20 5.64
CA GLY A 19 4.33 10.89 6.02
C GLY A 19 4.35 12.38 5.65
N LYS A 20 5.44 13.08 5.99
CA LYS A 20 5.66 14.50 5.64
C LYS A 20 6.27 14.67 4.24
N ASP A 21 6.88 13.62 3.70
CA ASP A 21 7.57 13.70 2.42
C ASP A 21 6.60 13.65 1.25
N LYS A 22 6.95 14.35 0.18
CA LYS A 22 6.21 14.31 -1.08
C LYS A 22 6.47 12.96 -1.75
N GLN A 23 5.52 12.04 -1.62
CA GLN A 23 5.48 10.78 -2.34
C GLN A 23 4.39 10.85 -3.44
N PRO A 24 4.54 10.10 -4.55
CA PRO A 24 3.50 10.03 -5.58
C PRO A 24 2.20 9.42 -5.03
N ASP A 25 1.08 9.71 -5.69
CA ASP A 25 -0.25 9.23 -5.28
C ASP A 25 -0.32 7.70 -5.16
N ARG A 26 0.32 7.02 -6.10
CA ARG A 26 0.45 5.56 -6.13
C ARG A 26 1.89 5.19 -6.44
N GLN A 27 2.44 4.28 -5.66
CA GLN A 27 3.74 3.68 -5.89
C GLN A 27 3.66 2.17 -5.72
N GLU A 28 4.25 1.43 -6.65
CA GLU A 28 4.44 -0.02 -6.48
C GLU A 28 5.79 -0.25 -5.81
N LEU A 29 5.77 -0.99 -4.71
CA LEU A 29 6.94 -1.38 -3.94
C LEU A 29 7.14 -2.88 -4.06
N ARG A 30 8.39 -3.28 -4.26
CA ARG A 30 8.80 -4.69 -4.28
C ARG A 30 9.70 -4.94 -3.10
N LEU A 31 9.45 -6.01 -2.38
CA LEU A 31 10.31 -6.39 -1.26
C LEU A 31 11.73 -6.73 -1.74
N SER A 32 11.87 -7.25 -2.96
CA SER A 32 13.17 -7.51 -3.59
C SER A 32 14.05 -6.27 -3.73
N ASP A 33 13.48 -5.06 -3.85
CA ASP A 33 14.25 -3.82 -3.89
C ASP A 33 15.01 -3.54 -2.58
N LEU A 34 14.59 -4.17 -1.47
CA LEU A 34 15.21 -4.03 -0.15
C LEU A 34 16.20 -5.16 0.17
N TYR A 35 16.36 -6.15 -0.71
CA TYR A 35 17.29 -7.25 -0.46
C TYR A 35 18.74 -6.80 -0.65
N ALA A 36 19.56 -7.03 0.38
CA ALA A 36 20.98 -6.68 0.34
C ALA A 36 21.78 -7.52 -0.67
N VAL A 37 21.28 -8.72 -1.02
CA VAL A 37 21.91 -9.63 -1.98
C VAL A 37 20.97 -9.82 -3.17
N PRO A 38 21.36 -9.39 -4.37
CA PRO A 38 20.59 -9.69 -5.58
C PRO A 38 20.71 -11.19 -5.85
N ALA A 39 19.60 -11.91 -5.74
CA ALA A 39 19.48 -13.31 -6.13
C ALA A 39 18.69 -13.39 -7.44
N GLU A 40 19.12 -14.24 -8.38
CA GLU A 40 18.35 -14.49 -9.62
C GLU A 40 16.96 -15.09 -9.32
N GLU A 41 16.83 -15.81 -8.20
CA GLU A 41 15.58 -16.44 -7.78
C GLU A 41 15.24 -16.07 -6.33
N THR A 42 14.25 -15.19 -6.18
CA THR A 42 13.70 -14.79 -4.88
C THR A 42 12.56 -15.71 -4.48
N TRP A 43 12.79 -16.52 -3.46
CA TRP A 43 11.77 -17.41 -2.88
C TRP A 43 10.58 -16.66 -2.25
N LEU A 44 10.79 -15.39 -1.91
CA LEU A 44 9.78 -14.52 -1.33
C LEU A 44 9.82 -13.18 -2.07
N GLU A 45 8.83 -12.96 -2.93
CA GLU A 45 8.61 -11.71 -3.66
C GLU A 45 7.24 -11.17 -3.22
N LEU A 46 7.24 -9.99 -2.59
CA LEU A 46 6.02 -9.32 -2.17
C LEU A 46 5.91 -8.01 -2.94
N ARG A 47 4.80 -7.86 -3.66
CA ARG A 47 4.42 -6.61 -4.33
C ARG A 47 3.35 -5.93 -3.50
N ALA A 48 3.64 -4.70 -3.07
CA ALA A 48 2.70 -3.87 -2.35
C ALA A 48 2.44 -2.59 -3.13
N VAL A 49 1.19 -2.13 -3.13
CA VAL A 49 0.82 -0.82 -3.66
C VAL A 49 0.78 0.15 -2.48
N MET A 50 1.74 1.08 -2.45
CA MET A 50 1.69 2.22 -1.56
C MET A 50 0.78 3.29 -2.14
N LEU A 51 -0.15 3.76 -1.33
CA LEU A 51 -1.10 4.84 -1.64
C LEU A 51 -0.87 5.99 -0.67
N ASN A 52 -0.64 7.17 -1.22
CA ASN A 52 -0.50 8.37 -0.43
C ASN A 52 -1.90 8.87 -0.03
N VAL A 53 -2.16 8.93 1.28
CA VAL A 53 -3.43 9.41 1.85
C VAL A 53 -3.32 10.81 2.45
N ASN A 54 -2.25 11.55 2.17
CA ASN A 54 -2.14 12.96 2.54
C ASN A 54 -3.18 13.81 1.80
N ALA A 55 -3.61 14.92 2.43
CA ALA A 55 -4.64 15.78 1.87
C ALA A 55 -4.21 16.35 0.51
N GLY A 56 -5.07 16.21 -0.50
CA GLY A 56 -4.80 16.65 -1.88
C GLY A 56 -4.13 15.62 -2.79
N HIS A 57 -3.79 14.42 -2.27
CA HIS A 57 -3.24 13.30 -3.03
C HIS A 57 -4.26 12.17 -3.19
N SER A 58 -4.17 11.39 -4.27
CA SER A 58 -5.02 10.21 -4.52
C SER A 58 -6.55 10.50 -4.49
N PRO A 59 -7.05 11.49 -5.26
CA PRO A 59 -8.44 11.92 -5.19
C PRO A 59 -9.44 10.77 -5.44
N GLY A 60 -9.15 9.86 -6.37
CA GLY A 60 -10.03 8.71 -6.64
C GLY A 60 -10.16 7.71 -5.47
N LEU A 61 -9.13 7.59 -4.62
CA LEU A 61 -9.18 6.72 -3.44
C LEU A 61 -9.93 7.39 -2.27
N LEU A 62 -9.67 8.69 -2.06
CA LEU A 62 -10.36 9.48 -1.04
C LEU A 62 -11.85 9.67 -1.38
N GLU A 63 -12.20 9.71 -2.67
CA GLU A 63 -13.60 9.69 -3.10
C GLU A 63 -14.25 8.32 -2.93
N ALA A 64 -13.51 7.24 -3.16
CA ALA A 64 -14.03 5.89 -2.95
C ALA A 64 -14.21 5.53 -1.46
N CYS A 65 -13.51 6.22 -0.55
CA CYS A 65 -13.59 5.95 0.89
C CYS A 65 -13.66 7.25 1.72
N GLN A 66 -14.87 7.57 2.18
CA GLN A 66 -15.14 8.78 2.98
C GLN A 66 -14.37 8.81 4.31
N THR A 67 -14.19 7.67 4.96
CA THR A 67 -13.40 7.56 6.21
C THR A 67 -11.93 7.93 6.00
N LEU A 68 -11.33 7.50 4.88
CA LEU A 68 -9.94 7.87 4.55
C LEU A 68 -9.82 9.37 4.22
N LYS A 69 -10.84 9.94 3.57
CA LYS A 69 -10.91 11.39 3.30
C LYS A 69 -10.98 12.22 4.58
N GLU A 70 -11.84 11.85 5.52
CA GLU A 70 -11.96 12.53 6.81
C GLU A 70 -10.67 12.42 7.64
N TYR A 71 -10.06 11.23 7.64
CA TYR A 71 -8.76 11.01 8.29
C TYR A 71 -7.66 11.89 7.67
N SER A 72 -7.58 11.94 6.35
CA SER A 72 -6.62 12.76 5.60
C SER A 72 -6.73 14.25 5.96
N LEU A 73 -7.94 14.79 5.95
CA LEU A 73 -8.22 16.18 6.33
C LEU A 73 -7.94 16.46 7.81
N TYR A 74 -8.23 15.51 8.69
CA TYR A 74 -7.94 15.63 10.12
C TYR A 74 -6.44 15.68 10.38
N VAL A 75 -5.67 14.78 9.78
CA VAL A 75 -4.21 14.75 9.92
C VAL A 75 -3.59 16.03 9.39
N ASP A 76 -4.06 16.54 8.24
CA ASP A 76 -3.59 17.82 7.67
C ASP A 76 -3.85 19.00 8.62
N ARG A 77 -5.02 19.03 9.27
CA ARG A 77 -5.39 20.10 10.21
C ARG A 77 -4.66 20.05 11.56
N VAL A 78 -4.31 18.87 12.03
CA VAL A 78 -3.65 18.67 13.34
C VAL A 78 -2.13 18.87 13.25
N ARG A 79 -1.56 18.92 12.05
CA ARG A 79 -0.11 18.97 11.83
C ARG A 79 0.50 20.37 11.91
#